data_AF-A0A543JK98-F1
#
_entry.id   AF-A0A543JK98-F1
#
_cell.length_a   1.000
_cell.length_b   1.000
_cell.length_c   1.000
_cell.angle_alpha   90.00
_cell.angle_beta   90.00
_cell.angle_gamma   90.00
#
_symmetry.space_group_name_H-M   'P 1'
#
loop_
_entity.id
_entity.type
_entity.pdbx_description
1 polymer ?
#
loop_
_entity_poly.entity_id
_entity_poly.type
_entity_poly.pdbx_seq_one_letter_code
_entity_poly.pdbx_strand_id
1 'polypeptide(L)'
;MTTRPALTRSEVRALLWHYRIAGEGQPIAEEVVTAWWRELRAHTAAQCHAALASINPQRVRHTTPAEVATLAASAPVDGAPSTARPPLPRTPSDVARERARFAKAGQRGIRAVYAAMGWQRHPDTDLAGTVVCPFCRAQTGQVCRPLVRTRDGKREQRDPITRMHPSRLAKARADKAAGTTTRGGANPPASQGVSA
;
A
#
# COMPACT_ATOMS: atom_id res chain seq x y z
N MET A 1 -4.48 -43.07 4.05
CA MET A 1 -4.44 -42.14 2.90
C MET A 1 -4.83 -40.76 3.41
N THR A 2 -3.87 -39.88 3.63
CA THR A 2 -4.11 -38.52 4.15
C THR A 2 -4.63 -37.64 3.02
N THR A 3 -5.94 -37.39 3.02
CA THR A 3 -6.61 -36.46 2.11
C THR A 3 -6.01 -35.07 2.32
N ARG A 4 -5.20 -34.58 1.37
CA ARG A 4 -4.65 -33.22 1.49
C ARG A 4 -5.78 -32.20 1.39
N PRO A 5 -5.71 -31.10 2.17
CA PRO A 5 -6.76 -30.10 2.19
C PRO A 5 -6.91 -29.46 0.81
N ALA A 6 -8.17 -29.31 0.39
CA ALA A 6 -8.52 -28.62 -0.84
C ALA A 6 -8.14 -27.13 -0.75
N LEU A 7 -7.79 -26.55 -1.90
CA LEU A 7 -7.38 -25.15 -2.01
C LEU A 7 -8.44 -24.20 -1.44
N THR A 8 -8.06 -23.43 -0.44
CA THR A 8 -8.90 -22.42 0.21
C THR A 8 -8.85 -21.09 -0.52
N ARG A 9 -9.87 -20.24 -0.33
CA ARG A 9 -9.89 -18.88 -0.91
C ARG A 9 -8.75 -18.00 -0.40
N SER A 10 -8.32 -18.18 0.85
CA SER A 10 -7.16 -17.51 1.42
C SER A 10 -5.87 -17.89 0.71
N GLU A 11 -5.68 -19.17 0.39
CA GLU A 11 -4.51 -19.65 -0.36
C GLU A 11 -4.52 -19.12 -1.80
N VAL A 12 -5.68 -19.06 -2.46
CA VAL A 12 -5.80 -18.43 -3.79
C VAL A 12 -5.40 -16.95 -3.73
N ARG A 13 -5.85 -16.20 -2.72
CA ARG A 13 -5.41 -14.81 -2.54
C ARG A 13 -3.89 -14.72 -2.34
N ALA A 14 -3.32 -15.61 -1.53
CA ALA A 14 -1.88 -15.65 -1.29
C ALA A 14 -1.09 -15.95 -2.58
N LEU A 15 -1.54 -16.92 -3.38
CA LEU A 15 -0.96 -17.26 -4.69
C LEU A 15 -0.98 -16.06 -5.65
N LEU A 16 -2.16 -15.47 -5.85
CA LEU A 16 -2.34 -14.33 -6.73
C LEU A 16 -1.46 -13.14 -6.34
N TRP A 17 -1.28 -12.92 -5.03
CA TRP A 17 -0.43 -11.88 -4.50
C TRP A 17 1.06 -12.19 -4.69
N HIS A 18 1.47 -13.43 -4.39
CA HIS A 18 2.86 -13.90 -4.51
C HIS A 18 3.40 -13.80 -5.95
N TYR A 19 2.58 -14.15 -6.94
CA TYR A 19 2.95 -14.12 -8.36
C TYR A 19 2.52 -12.84 -9.10
N ARG A 20 1.89 -11.89 -8.40
CA ARG A 20 1.44 -10.59 -8.94
C ARG A 20 0.51 -10.68 -10.16
N ILE A 21 -0.39 -11.66 -10.18
CA ILE A 21 -1.26 -11.95 -11.33
C ILE A 21 -2.39 -10.92 -11.49
N ALA A 22 -2.89 -10.37 -10.39
CA ALA A 22 -4.05 -9.47 -10.38
C ALA A 22 -3.70 -7.97 -10.35
N GLY A 23 -2.55 -7.58 -10.90
CA GLY A 23 -2.17 -6.18 -11.09
C GLY A 23 -1.33 -5.58 -9.97
N GLU A 24 -0.54 -4.56 -10.34
CA GLU A 24 0.46 -3.96 -9.46
C GLU A 24 -0.18 -3.09 -8.37
N GLY A 25 -0.14 -3.57 -7.12
CA GLY A 25 -0.47 -2.79 -5.93
C GLY A 25 -1.95 -2.44 -5.72
N GLN A 26 -2.86 -3.05 -6.50
CA GLN A 26 -4.30 -2.98 -6.27
C GLN A 26 -4.77 -4.14 -5.38
N PRO A 27 -5.82 -3.95 -4.55
CA PRO A 27 -6.47 -5.07 -3.90
C PRO A 27 -7.04 -6.02 -4.97
N ILE A 28 -6.77 -7.31 -4.80
CA ILE A 28 -7.33 -8.36 -5.66
C ILE A 28 -8.84 -8.36 -5.45
N ALA A 29 -9.59 -8.14 -6.52
CA ALA A 29 -11.04 -8.10 -6.44
C ALA A 29 -11.62 -9.51 -6.17
N GLU A 30 -12.72 -9.59 -5.43
CA GLU A 30 -13.26 -10.87 -4.95
C GLU A 30 -13.81 -11.74 -6.08
N GLU A 31 -14.28 -11.13 -7.16
CA GLU A 31 -14.69 -11.80 -8.39
C GLU A 31 -13.51 -12.56 -9.03
N VAL A 32 -12.31 -11.97 -9.00
CA VAL A 32 -11.08 -12.61 -9.51
C VAL A 32 -10.72 -13.79 -8.62
N VAL A 33 -10.74 -13.61 -7.30
CA VAL A 33 -10.49 -14.70 -6.34
C VAL A 33 -11.49 -15.84 -6.54
N THR A 34 -12.77 -15.51 -6.79
CA THR A 34 -13.83 -16.50 -7.02
C THR A 34 -13.61 -17.29 -8.30
N ALA A 35 -13.27 -16.61 -9.40
CA ALA A 35 -12.99 -17.25 -10.68
C ALA A 35 -11.80 -18.21 -10.56
N TRP A 36 -10.70 -17.75 -9.96
CA TRP A 36 -9.51 -18.55 -9.72
C TRP A 36 -9.76 -19.75 -8.81
N TRP A 37 -10.52 -19.54 -7.73
CA TRP A 37 -10.86 -20.61 -6.81
C TRP A 37 -11.74 -21.68 -7.46
N ARG A 38 -12.74 -21.28 -8.26
CA ARG A 38 -13.61 -22.22 -8.98
C ARG A 38 -12.84 -23.13 -9.91
N GLU A 39 -11.87 -22.57 -10.62
CA GLU A 39 -11.06 -23.30 -11.60
C GLU A 39 -10.02 -24.22 -10.93
N LEU A 40 -9.43 -23.77 -9.81
CA LEU A 40 -8.32 -24.47 -9.15
C LEU A 40 -8.76 -25.39 -8.01
N ARG A 41 -10.06 -25.46 -7.68
CA ARG A 41 -10.58 -26.24 -6.52
C ARG A 41 -10.24 -27.73 -6.53
N ALA A 42 -9.95 -28.30 -7.69
CA ALA A 42 -9.56 -29.70 -7.85
C ALA A 42 -8.07 -29.95 -7.55
N HIS A 43 -7.29 -28.90 -7.36
CA HIS A 43 -5.85 -28.96 -7.14
C HIS A 43 -5.49 -28.50 -5.73
N THR A 44 -4.34 -28.95 -5.25
CA THR A 44 -3.77 -28.50 -3.96
C THR A 44 -2.98 -27.19 -4.14
N ALA A 45 -2.78 -26.45 -3.04
CA ALA A 45 -1.93 -25.26 -3.05
C ALA A 45 -0.50 -25.56 -3.55
N ALA A 46 0.07 -26.71 -3.19
CA ALA A 46 1.38 -27.14 -3.64
C ALA A 46 1.46 -27.32 -5.16
N GLN A 47 0.46 -27.97 -5.76
CA GLN A 47 0.39 -28.15 -7.22
C GLN A 47 0.25 -26.81 -7.96
N CYS A 48 -0.58 -25.90 -7.43
CA CYS A 48 -0.73 -24.57 -8.00
C CYS A 48 0.57 -23.75 -7.90
N HIS A 49 1.29 -23.85 -6.79
CA HIS A 49 2.60 -23.23 -6.61
C HIS A 49 3.64 -23.79 -7.59
N ALA A 50 3.71 -25.12 -7.74
CA ALA A 50 4.63 -25.78 -8.66
C ALA A 50 4.33 -25.37 -10.12
N ALA A 51 3.06 -25.38 -10.51
CA ALA A 51 2.61 -24.92 -11.82
C ALA A 51 3.05 -23.48 -12.09
N LEU A 52 2.74 -22.55 -11.17
CA LEU A 52 3.13 -21.14 -11.32
C LEU A 52 4.64 -20.92 -11.28
N ALA A 53 5.39 -21.72 -10.52
CA ALA A 53 6.85 -21.67 -10.49
C ALA A 53 7.50 -22.14 -11.81
N SER A 54 6.85 -23.04 -12.55
CA SER A 54 7.31 -23.51 -13.86
C SER A 54 7.15 -22.47 -14.98
N ILE A 55 6.28 -21.47 -14.79
CA ILE A 55 6.01 -20.43 -15.78
C ILE A 55 7.10 -19.36 -15.73
N ASN A 56 7.50 -18.87 -16.90
CA ASN A 56 8.45 -17.78 -17.03
C ASN A 56 7.99 -16.54 -16.21
N PRO A 57 8.88 -15.90 -15.41
CA PRO A 57 8.58 -14.75 -14.55
C PRO A 57 7.83 -13.59 -15.20
N GLN A 58 8.13 -13.31 -16.47
CA GLN A 58 7.53 -12.22 -17.23
C GLN A 58 6.12 -12.59 -17.68
N ARG A 59 5.87 -13.88 -17.94
CA ARG A 59 4.57 -14.41 -18.39
C ARG A 59 3.63 -14.73 -17.24
N VAL A 60 4.15 -15.12 -16.06
CA VAL A 60 3.33 -15.57 -14.92
C VAL A 60 2.30 -14.51 -14.49
N ARG A 61 2.61 -13.23 -14.68
CA ARG A 61 1.70 -12.10 -14.38
C ARG A 61 0.45 -12.06 -15.26
N HIS A 62 0.51 -12.66 -16.45
CA HIS A 62 -0.55 -12.67 -17.44
C HIS A 62 -1.23 -14.04 -17.57
N THR A 63 -0.88 -14.99 -16.70
CA THR A 63 -1.41 -16.34 -16.73
C THR A 63 -2.86 -16.37 -16.28
N THR A 64 -3.65 -17.20 -16.95
CA THR A 64 -5.06 -17.44 -16.65
C THR A 64 -5.24 -18.63 -15.68
N PRO A 65 -6.35 -18.70 -14.93
CA PRO A 65 -6.58 -19.82 -14.01
C PRO A 65 -6.66 -21.18 -14.73
N ALA A 66 -7.16 -21.22 -15.98
CA ALA A 66 -7.24 -22.43 -16.78
C ALA A 66 -5.85 -22.96 -17.21
N GLU A 67 -4.93 -22.07 -17.58
CA GLU A 67 -3.53 -22.44 -17.88
C GLU A 67 -2.86 -23.05 -16.63
N VAL A 68 -3.09 -22.47 -15.45
CA VAL A 68 -2.55 -22.99 -14.18
C VAL A 68 -3.14 -24.35 -13.85
N ALA A 69 -4.45 -24.55 -14.02
CA ALA A 69 -5.12 -25.83 -13.78
C ALA A 69 -4.52 -26.95 -14.65
N THR A 70 -4.30 -26.66 -15.93
CA THR A 70 -3.69 -27.61 -16.88
C THR A 70 -2.29 -28.02 -16.43
N LEU A 71 -1.45 -27.05 -16.03
CA LEU A 71 -0.09 -27.33 -15.55
C LEU A 71 -0.09 -28.03 -14.18
N ALA A 72 -1.03 -27.69 -13.29
CA ALA A 72 -1.18 -28.29 -11.97
C ALA A 72 -1.59 -29.76 -12.04
N ALA A 73 -2.34 -30.16 -13.06
CA ALA A 73 -2.67 -31.57 -13.31
C ALA A 73 -1.42 -32.43 -13.61
N SER A 74 -0.42 -31.83 -14.25
CA SER A 74 0.87 -32.47 -14.54
C SER A 74 1.93 -32.27 -13.45
N ALA A 75 1.64 -31.49 -12.41
CA ALA A 75 2.61 -31.15 -11.38
C ALA A 75 2.80 -32.30 -10.38
N PRO A 76 4.05 -32.65 -10.02
CA PRO A 76 4.32 -33.71 -9.05
C PRO A 76 3.70 -33.37 -7.70
N VAL A 77 2.99 -34.33 -7.12
CA VAL A 77 2.22 -34.16 -5.89
C VAL A 77 3.15 -33.97 -4.69
N ASP A 78 4.39 -34.49 -4.70
CA ASP A 78 5.23 -34.59 -3.51
C ASP A 78 6.33 -33.51 -3.36
N GLY A 79 6.18 -32.38 -4.04
CA GLY A 79 7.03 -31.22 -3.81
C GLY A 79 6.74 -30.57 -2.46
N ALA A 80 7.62 -30.74 -1.48
CA ALA A 80 7.62 -29.92 -0.27
C ALA A 80 7.56 -28.41 -0.65
N PRO A 81 6.86 -27.56 0.12
CA PRO A 81 6.68 -26.13 -0.17
C PRO A 81 8.00 -25.32 -0.22
N SER A 82 9.13 -25.97 0.02
CA SER A 82 10.51 -25.44 0.03
C SER A 82 11.00 -24.95 -1.35
N THR A 83 10.40 -25.42 -2.46
CA THR A 83 10.79 -24.98 -3.83
C THR A 83 9.98 -23.78 -4.34
N ALA A 84 9.15 -23.17 -3.50
CA ALA A 84 8.43 -21.97 -3.88
C ALA A 84 9.42 -20.85 -4.22
N ARG A 85 9.41 -20.44 -5.49
CA ARG A 85 10.20 -19.33 -5.99
C ARG A 85 9.99 -18.10 -5.10
N PRO A 86 11.05 -17.34 -4.73
CA PRO A 86 10.89 -16.11 -3.97
C PRO A 86 9.93 -15.15 -4.68
N PRO A 87 9.12 -14.39 -3.93
CA PRO A 87 8.16 -13.47 -4.51
C PRO A 87 8.88 -12.48 -5.43
N LEU A 88 8.22 -12.09 -6.52
CA LEU A 88 8.81 -11.15 -7.47
C LEU A 88 9.22 -9.85 -6.75
N PRO A 89 10.40 -9.27 -7.08
CA PRO A 89 10.85 -8.04 -6.44
C PRO A 89 9.79 -6.94 -6.62
N ARG A 90 9.48 -6.26 -5.52
CA ARG A 90 8.57 -5.12 -5.52
C ARG A 90 9.30 -3.91 -6.08
N THR A 91 8.61 -3.09 -6.89
CA THR A 91 9.21 -1.82 -7.31
C THR A 91 9.23 -0.85 -6.13
N PRO A 92 10.14 0.14 -6.09
CA PRO A 92 10.11 1.18 -5.07
C PRO A 92 8.76 1.91 -4.99
N SER A 93 8.07 2.06 -6.13
CA SER A 93 6.75 2.68 -6.20
C SER A 93 5.66 1.85 -5.51
N ASP A 94 5.71 0.52 -5.66
CA ASP A 94 4.79 -0.41 -4.97
C ASP A 94 4.94 -0.30 -3.46
N VAL A 95 6.20 -0.31 -3.00
CA VAL A 95 6.52 -0.21 -1.56
C VAL A 95 6.03 1.12 -0.99
N ALA A 96 6.21 2.23 -1.71
CA ALA A 96 5.77 3.55 -1.27
C ALA A 96 4.23 3.63 -1.15
N ARG A 97 3.51 3.12 -2.16
CA ARG A 97 2.04 3.08 -2.18
C ARG A 97 1.46 2.21 -1.08
N GLU A 98 2.04 1.03 -0.89
CA GLU A 98 1.64 0.08 0.17
C GLU A 98 1.84 0.70 1.57
N ARG A 99 3.02 1.30 1.81
CA ARG A 99 3.30 2.02 3.06
C ARG A 99 2.32 3.17 3.30
N ALA A 100 1.99 3.95 2.27
CA ALA A 100 1.02 5.03 2.39
C ALA A 100 -0.40 4.51 2.75
N ARG A 101 -0.83 3.41 2.14
CA ARG A 101 -2.12 2.75 2.42
C ARG A 101 -2.21 2.29 3.87
N PHE A 102 -1.19 1.55 4.34
CA PHE A 102 -1.18 1.05 5.72
C PHE A 102 -0.98 2.17 6.75
N ALA A 103 -0.24 3.23 6.43
CA ALA A 103 -0.09 4.38 7.32
C ALA A 103 -1.44 5.05 7.64
N LYS A 104 -2.31 5.24 6.64
CA LYS A 104 -3.65 5.84 6.86
C LYS A 104 -4.56 4.95 7.70
N ALA A 105 -4.49 3.64 7.53
CA ALA A 105 -5.24 2.69 8.36
C ALA A 105 -4.72 2.67 9.81
N GLY A 106 -3.39 2.58 9.99
CA GLY A 106 -2.74 2.60 11.29
C GLY A 106 -3.01 3.88 12.08
N GLN A 107 -3.01 5.05 11.42
CA GLN A 107 -3.34 6.32 12.07
C GLN A 107 -4.77 6.35 12.64
N ARG A 108 -5.75 5.75 11.94
CA ARG A 108 -7.13 5.68 12.44
C ARG A 108 -7.24 4.78 13.67
N GLY A 109 -6.63 3.59 13.63
CA GLY A 109 -6.64 2.65 14.75
C GLY A 109 -5.98 3.23 16.00
N ILE A 110 -4.79 3.80 15.84
CA ILE A 110 -4.04 4.43 16.95
C ILE A 110 -4.82 5.61 17.54
N ARG A 111 -5.49 6.42 16.72
CA ARG A 111 -6.33 7.53 17.21
C ARG A 111 -7.52 7.03 18.03
N ALA A 112 -8.18 5.96 17.57
CA ALA A 112 -9.30 5.35 18.29
C ALA A 112 -8.87 4.80 19.66
N VAL A 113 -7.71 4.14 19.73
CA VAL A 113 -7.13 3.65 20.98
C VAL A 113 -6.82 4.80 21.93
N TYR A 114 -6.18 5.87 21.46
CA TYR A 114 -5.89 7.04 22.30
C TYR A 114 -7.16 7.72 22.81
N ALA A 115 -8.18 7.87 21.96
CA ALA A 115 -9.47 8.42 22.37
C ALA A 115 -10.16 7.55 23.44
N ALA A 116 -10.12 6.23 23.30
CA ALA A 116 -10.67 5.30 24.28
C ALA A 116 -9.97 5.37 25.65
N MET A 117 -8.68 5.69 25.67
CA MET A 117 -7.91 5.91 26.91
C MET A 117 -8.08 7.34 27.48
N GLY A 118 -8.90 8.19 26.87
CA GLY A 118 -9.03 9.60 27.24
C GLY A 118 -7.82 10.47 26.88
N TRP A 119 -6.84 9.92 26.17
CA TRP A 119 -5.66 10.67 25.71
C TRP A 119 -6.00 11.39 24.42
N GLN A 120 -6.39 12.66 24.53
CA GLN A 120 -6.62 13.51 23.37
C GLN A 120 -5.30 14.11 22.89
N ARG A 121 -5.05 14.06 21.58
CA ARG A 121 -3.95 14.82 20.98
C ARG A 121 -4.26 16.30 21.07
N HIS A 122 -3.21 17.10 21.25
CA HIS A 122 -3.34 18.56 21.20
C HIS A 122 -3.96 18.99 19.86
N PRO A 123 -4.98 19.86 19.84
CA PRO A 123 -5.72 20.21 18.63
C PRO A 123 -4.82 20.87 17.56
N ASP A 124 -3.81 21.64 17.98
CA ASP A 124 -2.84 22.21 17.04
C ASP A 124 -1.98 21.15 16.35
N THR A 125 -1.75 19.98 16.96
CA THR A 125 -1.01 18.88 16.33
C THR A 125 -1.83 18.28 15.19
N ASP A 126 -3.14 18.09 15.42
CA ASP A 126 -4.06 17.58 14.39
C ASP A 126 -4.20 18.60 13.25
N LEU A 127 -4.33 19.90 13.58
CA LEU A 127 -4.42 20.97 12.60
C LEU A 127 -3.14 21.07 11.75
N ALA A 128 -1.96 21.17 12.38
CA ALA A 128 -0.69 21.23 11.66
C ALA A 128 -0.45 19.99 10.78
N GLY A 129 -0.92 18.82 11.21
CA GLY A 129 -0.83 17.57 10.46
C GLY A 129 -1.54 17.58 9.10
N THR A 130 -2.46 18.50 8.86
CA THR A 130 -3.23 18.59 7.60
C THR A 130 -2.43 19.13 6.40
N VAL A 131 -1.30 19.81 6.65
CA VAL A 131 -0.47 20.43 5.60
C VAL A 131 0.95 19.87 5.61
N VAL A 132 1.66 20.01 4.50
CA VAL A 132 3.11 19.73 4.44
C VAL A 132 3.87 20.83 5.18
N CYS A 133 4.89 20.45 5.96
CA CYS A 133 5.71 21.41 6.69
C CYS A 133 6.58 22.24 5.73
N PRO A 134 6.46 23.58 5.69
CA PRO A 134 7.27 24.41 4.80
C PRO A 134 8.76 24.42 5.21
N PHE A 135 9.07 24.16 6.49
CA PHE A 135 10.43 24.15 7.01
C PHE A 135 11.16 22.82 6.76
N CYS A 136 10.69 21.73 7.39
CA CYS A 136 11.38 20.43 7.32
C CYS A 136 10.85 19.48 6.24
N ARG A 137 9.86 19.92 5.44
CA ARG A 137 9.20 19.11 4.39
C ARG A 137 8.56 17.81 4.88
N ALA A 138 8.25 17.71 6.17
CA ALA A 138 7.47 16.60 6.72
C ALA A 138 6.09 16.54 6.05
N GLN A 139 5.69 15.35 5.62
CA GLN A 139 4.44 15.13 4.89
C GLN A 139 3.22 15.23 5.82
N THR A 140 2.02 15.33 5.24
CA THR A 140 0.76 15.33 5.99
C THR A 140 0.66 14.12 6.93
N GLY A 141 0.26 14.36 8.18
CA GLY A 141 0.15 13.35 9.23
C GLY A 141 1.47 12.86 9.83
N GLN A 142 2.63 13.27 9.30
CA GLN A 142 3.94 12.97 9.90
C GLN A 142 4.34 14.02 10.94
N VAL A 143 5.09 13.64 11.96
CA VAL A 143 5.70 14.58 12.91
C VAL A 143 6.84 15.33 12.24
N CYS A 144 7.05 16.59 12.61
CA CYS A 144 8.16 17.39 12.09
C CYS A 144 9.52 16.80 12.51
N ARG A 145 10.50 16.83 11.60
CA ARG A 145 11.87 16.37 11.88
C ARG A 145 12.55 17.26 12.94
N PRO A 146 13.54 16.75 13.71
CA PRO A 146 14.36 17.53 14.66
C PRO A 146 15.25 18.60 14.04
N LEU A 147 14.99 18.96 12.79
CA LEU A 147 15.76 19.96 12.10
C LEU A 147 15.55 21.32 12.78
N VAL A 148 16.67 21.95 13.14
CA VAL A 148 16.70 23.30 13.73
C VAL A 148 17.11 24.34 12.69
N ARG A 149 17.67 23.91 11.54
CA ARG A 149 18.17 24.81 10.48
C ARG A 149 17.91 24.25 9.08
N THR A 150 17.35 25.05 8.18
CA THR A 150 17.19 24.71 6.76
C THR A 150 18.46 25.01 5.95
N ARG A 151 18.51 24.52 4.70
CA ARG A 151 19.58 24.81 3.74
C ARG A 151 19.76 26.32 3.52
N ASP A 152 18.66 27.08 3.54
CA ASP A 152 18.65 28.54 3.39
C ASP A 152 19.02 29.30 4.68
N GLY A 153 19.57 28.61 5.68
CA GLY A 153 20.05 29.21 6.92
C GLY A 153 18.97 29.57 7.96
N LYS A 154 17.68 29.55 7.59
CA LYS A 154 16.57 29.81 8.52
C LYS A 154 16.57 28.81 9.68
N ARG A 155 16.29 29.31 10.88
CA ARG A 155 16.21 28.50 12.09
C ARG A 155 14.79 28.43 12.60
N GLU A 156 14.38 27.23 12.97
CA GLU A 156 13.06 27.01 13.55
C GLU A 156 13.11 25.83 14.51
N GLN A 157 12.74 26.09 15.77
CA GLN A 157 12.62 25.05 16.76
C GLN A 157 11.18 24.51 16.75
N ARG A 158 11.05 23.20 16.93
CA ARG A 158 9.75 22.57 17.12
C ARG A 158 9.19 23.00 18.47
N ASP A 159 7.90 23.24 18.50
CA ASP A 159 7.17 23.37 19.74
C ASP A 159 7.24 22.04 20.53
N PRO A 160 7.66 22.04 21.81
CA PRO A 160 7.78 20.83 22.61
C PRO A 160 6.43 20.13 22.87
N ILE A 161 5.32 20.87 22.89
CA ILE A 161 3.97 20.36 23.15
C ILE A 161 3.43 19.67 21.89
N THR A 162 3.38 20.39 20.77
CA THR A 162 2.81 19.86 19.52
C THR A 162 3.78 18.98 18.73
N ARG A 163 5.09 19.07 19.02
CA ARG A 163 6.20 18.47 18.25
C ARG A 163 6.22 18.90 16.78
N MET A 164 5.56 20.01 16.45
CA MET A 164 5.49 20.58 15.10
C MET A 164 6.31 21.88 15.02
N HIS A 165 6.75 22.22 13.81
CA HIS A 165 7.32 23.54 13.54
C HIS A 165 6.20 24.60 13.50
N PRO A 166 6.35 25.75 14.19
CA PRO A 166 5.39 26.86 14.16
C PRO A 166 4.90 27.26 12.76
N SER A 167 5.78 27.24 11.76
CA SER A 167 5.52 27.56 10.36
C SER A 167 4.50 26.61 9.73
N ARG A 168 4.50 25.34 10.14
CA ARG A 168 3.50 24.37 9.72
C ARG A 168 2.13 24.69 10.31
N LEU A 169 2.08 25.05 11.59
CA LEU A 169 0.84 25.42 12.26
C LEU A 169 0.26 26.72 11.70
N ALA A 170 1.11 27.73 11.46
CA ALA A 170 0.74 28.98 10.82
C ALA A 170 0.16 28.73 9.41
N LYS A 171 0.82 27.89 8.60
CA LYS A 171 0.31 27.49 7.29
C LYS A 171 -1.04 26.78 7.38
N ALA A 172 -1.20 25.83 8.31
CA ALA A 172 -2.47 25.12 8.47
C ALA A 172 -3.62 26.06 8.89
N ARG A 173 -3.34 27.04 9.76
CA ARG A 173 -4.29 28.08 10.15
C ARG A 173 -4.68 28.96 8.96
N ALA A 174 -3.71 29.36 8.14
CA ALA A 174 -3.94 30.14 6.93
C ALA A 174 -4.76 29.36 5.88
N ASP A 175 -4.39 28.11 5.59
CA ASP A 175 -5.10 27.24 4.64
C ASP A 175 -6.55 26.98 5.11
N LYS A 176 -6.77 26.80 6.42
CA LYS A 176 -8.10 26.66 7.02
C LYS A 176 -8.93 27.95 6.90
N ALA A 177 -8.33 29.11 7.18
CA ALA A 177 -9.00 30.40 7.08
C ALA A 177 -9.37 30.75 5.63
N ALA A 178 -8.55 30.37 4.67
CA ALA A 178 -8.79 30.56 3.24
C ALA A 178 -9.84 29.60 2.65
N GLY A 179 -10.37 28.64 3.44
CA GLY A 179 -11.27 27.60 2.92
C GLY A 179 -10.58 26.64 1.94
N THR A 180 -9.25 26.70 1.83
CA THR A 180 -8.45 25.90 0.92
C THR A 180 -8.36 24.48 1.48
N THR A 181 -9.42 23.71 1.24
CA THR A 181 -9.38 22.27 1.40
C THR A 181 -8.52 21.75 0.25
N THR A 182 -7.22 21.59 0.47
CA THR A 182 -6.29 20.99 -0.49
C THR A 182 -6.76 19.56 -0.79
N ARG A 183 -7.70 19.42 -1.74
CA ARG A 183 -7.94 18.16 -2.44
C ARG A 183 -6.62 17.81 -3.09
N GLY A 184 -6.16 16.58 -2.84
CA GLY A 184 -4.90 16.07 -3.36
C GLY A 184 -4.72 16.40 -4.83
N GLY A 185 -3.49 16.80 -5.18
CA GLY A 185 -3.13 17.31 -6.50
C GLY A 185 -3.69 16.46 -7.63
N ALA A 186 -4.66 17.01 -8.34
CA ALA A 186 -4.86 16.74 -9.74
C ALA A 186 -3.96 17.73 -10.50
N ASN A 187 -3.07 17.21 -11.34
CA ASN A 187 -2.34 18.04 -12.30
C ASN A 187 -3.36 18.83 -13.14
N PRO A 188 -3.20 20.15 -13.34
CA PRO A 188 -4.00 20.86 -14.31
C PRO A 188 -3.72 20.29 -15.72
N PRO A 189 -4.73 20.09 -16.58
CA PRO A 189 -4.50 19.74 -17.96
C PRO A 189 -3.78 20.89 -18.67
N ALA A 190 -2.85 20.53 -19.56
CA ALA A 190 -2.09 21.46 -20.37
C ALA A 190 -3.02 22.39 -21.18
N SER A 191 -2.72 23.69 -21.16
CA SER A 191 -3.34 24.69 -22.01
C SER A 191 -3.03 24.38 -23.48
N GLN A 192 -4.06 24.00 -24.24
CA GLN A 192 -3.97 23.97 -25.70
C GLN A 192 -3.94 25.41 -26.19
N GLY A 193 -2.79 25.84 -26.70
CA GLY A 193 -2.67 27.07 -27.48
C GLY A 193 -3.33 26.86 -28.83
N VAL A 194 -4.37 27.65 -29.10
CA VAL A 194 -4.88 27.88 -30.46
C VAL A 194 -4.23 29.17 -30.93
N SER A 195 -3.36 29.07 -31.93
CA SER A 195 -2.94 30.22 -32.73
C SER A 195 -3.81 30.27 -33.99
N ALA A 196 -4.20 31.50 -34.31
CA ALA A 196 -5.03 31.93 -35.44
C ALA A 196 -4.36 31.70 -36.81
#